data_AF-A0A9Q8LJA4-F1
#
_entry.id   AF-A0A9Q8LJA4-F1
#
_cell.length_a   1.000
_cell.length_b   1.000
_cell.length_c   1.000
_cell.angle_alpha   90.00
_cell.angle_beta   90.00
_cell.angle_gamma   90.00
#
_symmetry.space_group_name_H-M   'P 1'
#
loop_
_entity.id
_entity.type
_entity.pdbx_description
1 polymer ?
#
loop_
_entity_poly.entity_id
_entity_poly.type
_entity_poly.pdbx_seq_one_letter_code
_entity_poly.pdbx_strand_id
1 'polypeptide(L)'
;MTDFADGFSKYLQIVSSQGSATSMPSRLQSFDAVINHEQDVSATGGRSQGARAAALAALHALSANKDVSWAKQLVLVRFPLFGEYDGVSRAPIILELPADVEVLFVSGDQDSMCDLDQLNQVRREVRAHSWLLEVPGACHSMEFDRANAVVAKAMRAESGRLASQWLAERHNARTTRRVYWNWGLMQIEDSGWTEEIGIKKRQGMIEST
;
A
#
# COMPACT_ATOMS: atom_id res chain seq x y z
N MET A 1 6.21 12.16 1.79
CA MET A 1 5.79 11.39 2.99
C MET A 1 5.10 12.31 3.97
N THR A 2 5.64 13.51 4.25
CA THR A 2 5.08 14.47 5.21
C THR A 2 3.60 14.73 5.00
N ASP A 3 3.15 15.15 3.81
CA ASP A 3 1.71 15.42 3.59
C ASP A 3 0.81 14.19 3.84
N PHE A 4 1.26 12.99 3.44
CA PHE A 4 0.55 11.74 3.71
C PHE A 4 0.50 11.44 5.21
N ALA A 5 1.63 11.57 5.90
CA ALA A 5 1.72 11.38 7.34
C ALA A 5 0.88 12.41 8.11
N ASP A 6 0.79 13.65 7.63
CA ASP A 6 -0.05 14.70 8.21
C ASP A 6 -1.55 14.38 8.07
N GLY A 7 -1.95 13.76 6.95
CA GLY A 7 -3.31 13.26 6.75
C GLY A 7 -3.64 12.07 7.64
N PHE A 8 -2.67 11.16 7.77
CA PHE A 8 -2.80 9.91 8.52
C PHE A 8 -2.84 10.14 10.05
N SER A 9 -1.87 10.90 10.56
CA SER A 9 -1.59 11.08 12.00
C SER A 9 -2.67 11.83 12.77
N LYS A 10 -3.58 12.50 12.06
CA LYS A 10 -4.78 13.12 12.65
C LYS A 10 -5.73 12.11 13.31
N TYR A 11 -5.62 10.82 12.97
CA TYR A 11 -6.57 9.80 13.38
C TYR A 11 -5.92 8.59 14.04
N LEU A 12 -4.77 8.13 13.54
CA LEU A 12 -4.08 6.92 14.03
C LEU A 12 -2.56 7.04 13.93
N GLN A 13 -1.86 6.15 14.63
CA GLN A 13 -0.40 6.05 14.59
C GLN A 13 0.07 4.92 13.66
N ILE A 14 1.18 5.15 12.96
CA ILE A 14 1.82 4.15 12.10
C ILE A 14 3.33 4.19 12.26
N VAL A 15 3.95 3.02 12.39
CA VAL A 15 5.40 2.90 12.37
C VAL A 15 5.88 2.90 10.93
N SER A 16 6.75 3.86 10.59
CA SER A 16 7.34 3.93 9.26
C SER A 16 8.82 4.31 9.31
N SER A 17 9.61 3.66 8.45
CA SER A 17 11.01 4.03 8.24
C SER A 17 11.07 5.26 7.31
N GLN A 18 11.58 6.38 7.81
CA GLN A 18 11.90 7.57 7.01
C GLN A 18 13.42 7.73 6.89
N GLY A 19 13.91 7.93 5.68
CA GLY A 19 15.34 8.14 5.40
C GLY A 19 15.72 7.78 3.97
N SER A 20 16.59 8.58 3.34
CA SER A 20 17.05 8.37 1.95
C SER A 20 18.27 7.47 1.82
N ALA A 21 19.00 7.18 2.90
CA ALA A 21 20.35 6.62 2.83
C ALA A 21 20.67 5.45 3.79
N THR A 22 19.66 4.69 4.25
CA THR A 22 19.90 3.49 5.07
C THR A 22 19.65 2.21 4.29
N SER A 23 20.57 1.25 4.44
CA SER A 23 20.48 -0.09 3.84
C SER A 23 19.24 -0.83 4.33
N MET A 24 18.75 -1.81 3.56
CA MET A 24 17.59 -2.62 3.95
C MET A 24 17.80 -3.31 5.32
N PRO A 25 18.97 -3.90 5.64
CA PRO A 25 19.23 -4.44 6.98
C PRO A 25 19.03 -3.42 8.11
N SER A 26 19.51 -2.17 7.95
CA SER A 26 19.31 -1.14 8.96
C SER A 26 17.84 -0.74 9.12
N ARG A 27 17.06 -0.76 8.04
CA ARG A 27 15.61 -0.52 8.10
C ARG A 27 14.89 -1.63 8.86
N LEU A 28 15.26 -2.88 8.60
CA LEU A 28 14.71 -4.03 9.31
C LEU A 28 15.03 -3.98 10.80
N GLN A 29 16.27 -3.65 11.16
CA GLN A 29 16.65 -3.46 12.56
C GLN A 29 15.84 -2.34 13.24
N SER A 30 15.52 -1.27 12.51
CA SER A 30 14.69 -0.18 13.04
C SER A 30 13.26 -0.65 13.29
N PHE A 31 12.67 -1.39 12.35
CA PHE A 31 11.36 -2.00 12.55
C PHE A 31 11.40 -3.02 13.69
N ASP A 32 12.39 -3.91 13.75
CA ASP A 32 12.56 -4.89 14.82
C ASP A 32 12.68 -4.20 16.19
N ALA A 33 13.43 -3.11 16.30
CA ALA A 33 13.57 -2.35 17.53
C ALA A 33 12.21 -1.81 17.99
N VAL A 34 11.45 -1.19 17.09
CA VAL A 34 10.11 -0.69 17.40
C VAL A 34 9.14 -1.85 17.71
N ILE A 35 9.25 -2.95 16.96
CA ILE A 35 8.49 -4.21 17.16
C ILE A 35 8.64 -4.76 18.57
N ASN A 36 9.85 -4.70 19.11
CA ASN A 36 10.12 -5.28 20.42
C ASN A 36 9.81 -4.34 21.59
N HIS A 37 9.61 -3.04 21.36
CA HIS A 37 9.55 -2.05 22.44
C HIS A 37 8.25 -1.21 22.48
N GLU A 38 7.53 -1.08 21.37
CA GLU A 38 6.28 -0.32 21.32
C GLU A 38 5.05 -1.25 21.35
N GLN A 39 4.14 -1.00 22.29
CA GLN A 39 2.93 -1.82 22.47
C GLN A 39 1.68 -1.20 21.82
N ASP A 40 1.69 0.11 21.53
CA ASP A 40 0.50 0.88 21.09
C ASP A 40 0.53 1.24 19.59
N VAL A 41 1.17 0.43 18.77
CA VAL A 41 1.24 0.65 17.32
C VAL A 41 0.00 0.05 16.65
N SER A 42 -0.67 0.80 15.77
CA SER A 42 -1.86 0.28 15.05
C SER A 42 -1.52 -0.47 13.76
N ALA A 43 -0.37 -0.17 13.14
CA ALA A 43 0.08 -0.75 11.89
C ALA A 43 1.56 -0.46 11.62
N THR A 44 2.14 -1.21 10.69
CA THR A 44 3.42 -0.85 10.06
C THR A 44 3.23 -0.43 8.62
N GLY A 45 4.16 0.38 8.12
CA GLY A 45 4.13 0.75 6.71
C GLY A 45 5.28 1.61 6.29
N GLY A 46 5.16 2.15 5.09
CA GLY A 46 6.16 3.05 4.55
C GLY A 46 5.94 3.34 3.09
N ARG A 47 6.86 4.11 2.51
CA ARG A 47 6.87 4.43 1.08
C ARG A 47 8.01 3.75 0.36
N SER A 48 7.75 3.17 -0.82
CA SER A 48 8.78 2.59 -1.69
C SER A 48 9.65 1.58 -0.92
N GLN A 49 10.95 1.81 -0.75
CA GLN A 49 11.82 0.94 0.05
C GLN A 49 11.38 0.81 1.52
N GLY A 50 10.71 1.82 2.09
CA GLY A 50 10.11 1.73 3.41
C GLY A 50 8.91 0.77 3.45
N ALA A 51 8.09 0.74 2.39
CA ALA A 51 7.00 -0.22 2.25
C ALA A 51 7.55 -1.65 2.17
N ARG A 52 8.61 -1.84 1.36
CA ARG A 52 9.31 -3.12 1.27
C ARG A 52 9.89 -3.56 2.62
N ALA A 53 10.53 -2.64 3.34
CA ALA A 53 11.07 -2.91 4.67
C ALA A 53 9.99 -3.31 5.67
N ALA A 54 8.83 -2.64 5.66
CA ALA A 54 7.69 -2.99 6.52
C ALA A 54 7.17 -4.41 6.25
N ALA A 55 6.98 -4.78 4.97
CA ALA A 55 6.53 -6.13 4.61
C ALA A 55 7.53 -7.22 5.03
N LEU A 56 8.83 -6.98 4.82
CA LEU A 56 9.88 -7.90 5.27
C LEU A 56 9.96 -8.00 6.80
N ALA A 57 9.79 -6.89 7.51
CA ALA A 57 9.77 -6.88 8.97
C ALA A 57 8.58 -7.68 9.52
N ALA A 58 7.40 -7.57 8.88
CA ALA A 58 6.23 -8.37 9.22
C ALA A 58 6.49 -9.87 9.03
N LEU A 59 7.06 -10.28 7.90
CA LEU A 59 7.46 -11.68 7.68
C LEU A 59 8.45 -12.17 8.74
N HIS A 60 9.45 -11.35 9.07
CA HIS A 60 10.45 -11.69 10.10
C HIS A 60 9.81 -11.85 11.48
N ALA A 61 8.96 -10.93 11.90
CA ALA A 61 8.26 -10.99 13.19
C ALA A 61 7.35 -12.23 13.30
N LEU A 62 6.59 -12.52 12.24
CA LEU A 62 5.64 -13.63 12.20
C LEU A 62 6.35 -14.99 12.17
N SER A 63 7.44 -15.12 11.40
CA SER A 63 8.27 -16.34 11.37
C SER A 63 8.99 -16.61 12.70
N ALA A 64 9.30 -15.56 13.46
CA ALA A 64 9.85 -15.69 14.82
C ALA A 64 8.79 -15.99 15.89
N ASN A 65 7.53 -16.29 15.52
CA ASN A 65 6.40 -16.51 16.43
C ASN A 65 6.21 -15.39 17.46
N LYS A 66 6.54 -14.14 17.10
CA LYS A 66 6.22 -13.01 17.96
C LYS A 66 4.74 -12.70 17.79
N ASP A 67 3.98 -12.78 18.87
CA ASP A 67 2.55 -12.42 18.88
C ASP A 67 2.40 -10.89 18.86
N VAL A 68 2.70 -10.30 17.69
CA VAL A 68 2.70 -8.86 17.47
C VAL A 68 1.49 -8.55 16.60
N SER A 69 0.36 -8.26 17.26
CA SER A 69 -0.93 -7.97 16.60
C SER A 69 -0.82 -6.89 15.53
N TRP A 70 0.03 -5.89 15.72
CA TRP A 70 0.21 -4.76 14.81
C TRP A 70 1.17 -5.02 13.63
N ALA A 71 1.92 -6.11 13.66
CA ALA A 71 2.66 -6.59 12.48
C ALA A 71 1.72 -7.18 11.41
N LYS A 72 0.43 -7.34 11.76
CA LYS A 72 -0.60 -7.90 10.88
C LYS A 72 -1.28 -6.86 10.01
N GLN A 73 -1.17 -5.57 10.30
CA GLN A 73 -1.70 -4.51 9.45
C GLN A 73 -0.57 -3.75 8.75
N LEU A 74 -0.57 -3.79 7.41
CA LEU A 74 0.43 -3.17 6.56
C LEU A 74 -0.17 -2.05 5.71
N VAL A 75 0.44 -0.85 5.74
CA VAL A 75 0.13 0.25 4.80
C VAL A 75 1.34 0.48 3.88
N LEU A 76 1.22 -0.04 2.65
CA LEU A 76 2.28 -0.08 1.66
C LEU A 76 2.08 1.00 0.59
N VAL A 77 2.68 2.16 0.80
CA VAL A 77 2.60 3.29 -0.12
C VAL A 77 3.63 3.12 -1.23
N ARG A 78 3.21 3.05 -2.49
CA ARG A 78 4.12 2.90 -3.65
C ARG A 78 5.06 1.70 -3.50
N PHE A 79 4.51 0.54 -3.15
CA PHE A 79 5.33 -0.67 -3.02
C PHE A 79 6.06 -0.93 -4.35
N PRO A 80 7.41 -1.02 -4.36
CA PRO A 80 8.17 -1.22 -5.58
C PRO A 80 8.08 -2.70 -5.96
N LEU A 81 7.05 -3.04 -6.73
CA LEU A 81 6.80 -4.40 -7.17
C LEU A 81 7.95 -4.93 -8.04
N PHE A 82 8.63 -4.02 -8.74
CA PHE A 82 9.88 -4.30 -9.45
C PHE A 82 10.99 -3.40 -8.91
N GLY A 83 12.21 -3.93 -8.89
CA GLY A 83 13.37 -3.11 -8.58
C GLY A 83 13.65 -2.10 -9.70
N GLU A 84 13.88 -0.85 -9.33
CA GLU A 84 14.10 0.27 -10.25
C GLU A 84 15.24 0.03 -11.23
N TYR A 85 16.32 -0.64 -10.79
CA TYR A 85 17.54 -0.83 -11.58
C TYR A 85 17.73 -2.25 -12.10
N ASP A 86 17.25 -3.26 -11.37
CA ASP A 86 17.47 -4.67 -11.70
C ASP A 86 16.25 -5.34 -12.35
N GLY A 87 15.09 -4.68 -12.35
CA GLY A 87 13.83 -5.24 -12.86
C GLY A 87 13.37 -6.48 -12.10
N VAL A 88 14.02 -6.83 -10.98
CA VAL A 88 13.72 -8.07 -10.25
C VAL A 88 12.39 -7.89 -9.52
N SER A 89 11.50 -8.87 -9.70
CA SER A 89 10.20 -8.90 -9.05
C SER A 89 10.33 -9.03 -7.53
N ARG A 90 9.52 -8.25 -6.82
CA ARG A 90 9.36 -8.23 -5.37
C ARG A 90 8.01 -8.80 -4.92
N ALA A 91 7.23 -9.33 -5.87
CA ALA A 91 6.00 -10.06 -5.60
C ALA A 91 6.17 -11.18 -4.56
N PRO A 92 7.28 -11.97 -4.52
CA PRO A 92 7.44 -13.02 -3.52
C PRO A 92 7.27 -12.53 -2.07
N ILE A 93 7.71 -11.30 -1.76
CA ILE A 93 7.56 -10.70 -0.43
C ILE A 93 6.09 -10.59 -0.04
N ILE A 94 5.22 -10.22 -0.99
CA ILE A 94 3.79 -10.10 -0.76
C ILE A 94 3.14 -11.48 -0.70
N LEU A 95 3.48 -12.38 -1.64
CA LEU A 95 2.90 -13.71 -1.74
C LEU A 95 3.20 -14.59 -0.50
N GLU A 96 4.33 -14.36 0.15
CA GLU A 96 4.70 -15.06 1.38
C GLU A 96 3.89 -14.62 2.61
N LEU A 97 3.21 -13.46 2.58
CA LEU A 97 2.43 -12.96 3.71
C LEU A 97 1.32 -13.97 4.10
N PRO A 98 1.17 -14.28 5.40
CA PRO A 98 0.17 -15.23 5.87
C PRO A 98 -1.26 -14.66 5.82
N ALA A 99 -2.24 -15.55 5.94
CA ALA A 99 -3.66 -15.22 5.77
C ALA A 99 -4.24 -14.27 6.83
N ASP A 100 -3.60 -14.19 8.00
CA ASP A 100 -3.98 -13.30 9.09
C ASP A 100 -3.37 -11.89 8.96
N VAL A 101 -2.58 -11.63 7.91
CA VAL A 101 -2.09 -10.29 7.56
C VAL A 101 -3.08 -9.59 6.63
N GLU A 102 -3.18 -8.29 6.83
CA GLU A 102 -4.04 -7.36 6.12
C GLU A 102 -3.18 -6.24 5.51
N VAL A 103 -3.32 -6.02 4.21
CA VAL A 103 -2.44 -5.15 3.44
C VAL A 103 -3.24 -4.10 2.69
N LEU A 104 -2.97 -2.83 2.94
CA LEU A 104 -3.42 -1.73 2.11
C LEU A 104 -2.29 -1.28 1.18
N PHE A 105 -2.49 -1.43 -0.12
CA PHE A 105 -1.67 -0.79 -1.13
C PHE A 105 -2.18 0.62 -1.42
N VAL A 106 -1.28 1.59 -1.48
CA VAL A 106 -1.59 2.95 -1.98
C VAL A 106 -0.72 3.20 -3.20
N SER A 107 -1.32 3.13 -4.38
CA SER A 107 -0.60 3.17 -5.66
C SER A 107 -1.32 4.02 -6.70
N GLY A 108 -0.55 4.65 -7.57
CA GLY A 108 -1.09 5.34 -8.75
C GLY A 108 -0.79 4.56 -10.01
N ASP A 109 -1.58 4.81 -11.05
CA ASP A 109 -1.48 4.18 -12.37
C ASP A 109 -0.27 4.64 -13.21
N GLN A 110 0.41 5.71 -12.78
CA GLN A 110 1.67 6.19 -13.38
C GLN A 110 2.92 5.70 -12.61
N ASP A 111 2.80 4.64 -11.79
CA ASP A 111 3.96 4.00 -11.14
C ASP A 111 4.74 3.08 -12.08
N SER A 112 5.91 3.51 -12.55
CA SER A 112 6.78 2.63 -13.33
C SER A 112 7.32 1.43 -12.54
N MET A 113 7.36 1.50 -11.20
CA MET A 113 7.80 0.40 -10.33
C MET A 113 6.64 -0.47 -9.81
N CYS A 114 5.39 -0.07 -10.04
CA CYS A 114 4.20 -0.73 -9.49
C CYS A 114 3.04 -0.65 -10.48
N ASP A 115 3.16 -1.41 -11.57
CA ASP A 115 2.06 -1.57 -12.52
C ASP A 115 0.80 -2.12 -11.83
N LEU A 116 -0.34 -1.45 -12.01
CA LEU A 116 -1.56 -1.79 -11.28
C LEU A 116 -2.16 -3.12 -11.73
N ASP A 117 -2.01 -3.52 -12.99
CA ASP A 117 -2.50 -4.82 -13.46
C ASP A 117 -1.70 -5.96 -12.83
N GLN A 118 -0.38 -5.81 -12.76
CA GLN A 118 0.51 -6.77 -12.09
C GLN A 118 0.30 -6.77 -10.58
N LEU A 119 0.09 -5.61 -9.95
CA LEU A 119 -0.27 -5.55 -8.54
C LEU A 119 -1.59 -6.28 -8.28
N ASN A 120 -2.61 -6.08 -9.12
CA ASN A 120 -3.89 -6.78 -9.01
C ASN A 120 -3.73 -8.29 -9.20
N GLN A 121 -2.81 -8.74 -10.07
CA GLN A 121 -2.50 -10.16 -10.17
C GLN A 121 -1.93 -10.71 -8.87
N VAL A 122 -0.94 -10.04 -8.29
CA VAL A 122 -0.35 -10.43 -6.99
C VAL A 122 -1.40 -10.42 -5.87
N ARG A 123 -2.29 -9.43 -5.86
CA ARG A 123 -3.39 -9.32 -4.88
C ARG A 123 -4.40 -10.48 -4.95
N ARG A 124 -4.55 -11.14 -6.10
CA ARG A 124 -5.41 -12.32 -6.25
C ARG A 124 -4.73 -13.61 -5.83
N GLU A 125 -3.40 -13.65 -5.88
CA GLU A 125 -2.59 -14.82 -5.56
C GLU A 125 -2.16 -14.85 -4.09
N VAL A 126 -2.07 -13.69 -3.44
CA VAL A 126 -1.64 -13.58 -2.05
C VAL A 126 -2.68 -14.18 -1.09
N ARG A 127 -2.19 -14.82 -0.03
CA ARG A 127 -3.03 -15.40 1.04
C ARG A 127 -3.56 -14.35 2.01
N ALA A 128 -2.75 -13.32 2.28
CA ALA A 128 -3.12 -12.16 3.07
C ALA A 128 -4.32 -11.42 2.45
N HIS A 129 -5.18 -10.84 3.28
CA HIS A 129 -6.25 -9.98 2.80
C HIS A 129 -5.67 -8.67 2.26
N SER A 130 -6.06 -8.26 1.06
CA SER A 130 -5.47 -7.08 0.40
C SER A 130 -6.49 -6.07 -0.13
N TRP A 131 -6.20 -4.80 0.12
CA TRP A 131 -6.93 -3.63 -0.35
C TRP A 131 -6.04 -2.77 -1.26
N LEU A 132 -6.67 -2.03 -2.18
CA LEU A 132 -6.02 -1.06 -3.05
C LEU A 132 -6.74 0.28 -2.93
N LEU A 133 -6.01 1.29 -2.44
CA LEU A 133 -6.33 2.70 -2.65
C LEU A 133 -5.59 3.16 -3.92
N GLU A 134 -6.34 3.28 -5.01
CA GLU A 134 -5.86 3.77 -6.28
C GLU A 134 -5.88 5.31 -6.28
N VAL A 135 -4.76 5.91 -6.71
CA VAL A 135 -4.59 7.36 -6.84
C VAL A 135 -4.25 7.67 -8.31
N PRO A 136 -5.26 7.74 -9.21
CA PRO A 136 -5.04 7.96 -10.64
C PRO A 136 -4.20 9.22 -10.92
N GLY A 137 -3.29 9.10 -11.87
CA GLY A 137 -2.34 10.13 -12.28
C GLY A 137 -1.09 10.26 -11.39
N ALA A 138 -1.00 9.53 -10.27
CA ALA A 138 0.16 9.63 -9.38
C ALA A 138 1.35 8.79 -9.87
N CYS A 139 2.51 9.40 -10.06
CA CYS A 139 3.80 8.74 -10.33
C CYS A 139 4.57 8.39 -9.04
N HIS A 140 5.77 7.77 -9.12
CA HIS A 140 6.41 7.11 -7.96
C HIS A 140 6.73 8.04 -6.78
N SER A 141 6.95 9.32 -7.07
CA SER A 141 7.10 10.40 -6.09
C SER A 141 5.76 10.85 -5.48
N MET A 142 4.63 10.24 -5.86
CA MET A 142 3.26 10.73 -5.63
C MET A 142 3.08 12.16 -6.18
N GLU A 143 3.69 12.45 -7.33
CA GLU A 143 3.45 13.66 -8.11
C GLU A 143 2.49 13.34 -9.25
N PHE A 144 1.85 14.36 -9.78
CA PHE A 144 0.92 14.23 -10.89
C PHE A 144 1.41 15.14 -12.00
N ASP A 145 1.45 14.61 -13.22
CA ASP A 145 2.05 15.25 -14.40
C ASP A 145 1.49 16.66 -14.71
N ARG A 146 0.33 16.99 -14.14
CA ARG A 146 -0.36 18.30 -14.32
C ARG A 146 -0.75 18.98 -13.01
N ALA A 147 -0.46 18.39 -11.85
CA ALA A 147 -0.79 19.00 -10.57
C ALA A 147 0.24 20.05 -10.18
N ASN A 148 -0.25 21.21 -9.76
CA ASN A 148 0.57 22.11 -8.98
C ASN A 148 0.83 21.52 -7.57
N ALA A 149 1.74 22.12 -6.83
CA ALA A 149 2.11 21.66 -5.49
C ALA A 149 0.91 21.61 -4.51
N VAL A 150 -0.09 22.47 -4.69
CA VAL A 150 -1.30 22.51 -3.83
C VAL A 150 -2.14 21.26 -4.04
N VAL A 151 -2.42 20.89 -5.29
CA VAL A 151 -3.18 19.68 -5.63
C VAL A 151 -2.43 18.43 -5.18
N ALA A 152 -1.12 18.34 -5.47
CA ALA A 152 -0.32 17.19 -5.05
C ALA A 152 -0.31 17.03 -3.52
N LYS A 153 -0.17 18.13 -2.77
CA LYS A 153 -0.25 18.14 -1.31
C LYS A 153 -1.62 17.67 -0.81
N ALA A 154 -2.71 18.21 -1.36
CA ALA A 154 -4.07 17.85 -0.96
C ALA A 154 -4.35 16.36 -1.22
N MET A 155 -3.98 15.84 -2.39
CA MET A 155 -4.14 14.42 -2.74
C MET A 155 -3.34 13.49 -1.83
N ARG A 156 -2.09 13.86 -1.49
CA ARG A 156 -1.27 13.08 -0.55
C ARG A 156 -1.87 13.06 0.84
N ALA A 157 -2.32 14.20 1.34
CA ALA A 157 -2.97 14.31 2.64
C ALA A 157 -4.26 13.49 2.69
N GLU A 158 -5.09 13.56 1.64
CA GLU A 158 -6.30 12.76 1.57
C GLU A 158 -6.00 11.27 1.51
N SER A 159 -5.01 10.84 0.71
CA SER A 159 -4.60 9.44 0.67
C SER A 159 -4.16 8.93 2.06
N GLY A 160 -3.48 9.77 2.83
CA GLY A 160 -3.11 9.48 4.23
C GLY A 160 -4.33 9.33 5.14
N ARG A 161 -5.30 10.24 5.02
CA ARG A 161 -6.57 10.18 5.76
C ARG A 161 -7.35 8.91 5.45
N LEU A 162 -7.41 8.51 4.17
CA LEU A 162 -8.10 7.31 3.74
C LEU A 162 -7.41 6.03 4.24
N ALA A 163 -6.08 6.03 4.30
CA ALA A 163 -5.31 4.93 4.85
C ALA A 163 -5.52 4.77 6.38
N SER A 164 -5.61 5.87 7.13
CA SER A 164 -5.97 5.79 8.56
C SER A 164 -7.43 5.36 8.75
N GLN A 165 -8.35 5.83 7.91
CA GLN A 165 -9.74 5.37 7.92
C GLN A 165 -9.82 3.86 7.70
N TRP A 166 -9.05 3.31 6.75
CA TRP A 166 -8.99 1.87 6.49
C TRP A 166 -8.54 1.06 7.72
N LEU A 167 -7.56 1.55 8.49
CA LEU A 167 -7.14 0.88 9.71
C LEU A 167 -8.24 0.87 10.78
N ALA A 168 -8.99 1.97 10.91
CA ALA A 168 -10.09 2.07 11.85
C ALA A 168 -11.28 1.18 11.43
N GLU A 169 -11.60 1.16 10.14
CA GLU A 169 -12.72 0.42 9.59
C GLU A 169 -12.40 -0.06 8.17
N ARG A 170 -12.42 -1.38 7.98
CA ARG A 170 -12.23 -2.03 6.69
C ARG A 170 -13.32 -3.05 6.45
N HIS A 171 -13.75 -3.16 5.19
CA HIS A 171 -14.75 -4.12 4.74
C HIS A 171 -14.07 -5.26 3.99
N ASN A 172 -14.42 -6.50 4.34
CA ASN A 172 -13.80 -7.69 3.75
C ASN A 172 -14.13 -7.89 2.27
N ALA A 173 -15.30 -7.44 1.82
CA ALA A 173 -15.75 -7.63 0.43
C ALA A 173 -15.39 -6.46 -0.52
N ARG A 174 -15.15 -5.26 0.04
CA ARG A 174 -14.92 -4.04 -0.75
C ARG A 174 -13.46 -3.64 -0.61
N THR A 175 -12.66 -4.06 -1.58
CA THR A 175 -11.20 -4.03 -1.47
C THR A 175 -10.54 -2.97 -2.35
N THR A 176 -11.30 -2.24 -3.18
CA THR A 176 -10.74 -1.19 -4.04
C THR A 176 -11.41 0.15 -3.76
N ARG A 177 -10.64 1.23 -3.69
CA ARG A 177 -11.14 2.61 -3.56
C ARG A 177 -10.31 3.51 -4.45
N ARG A 178 -10.93 4.44 -5.16
CA ARG A 178 -10.25 5.39 -6.03
C ARG A 178 -10.43 6.79 -5.47
N VAL A 179 -9.32 7.52 -5.35
CA VAL A 179 -9.30 8.94 -4.97
C VAL A 179 -8.57 9.74 -6.04
N TYR A 180 -9.22 10.74 -6.61
CA TYR A 180 -8.67 11.53 -7.72
C TYR A 180 -9.05 13.00 -7.63
N TRP A 181 -8.25 13.85 -8.28
CA TRP A 181 -8.59 15.25 -8.44
C TRP A 181 -9.54 15.43 -9.62
N ASN A 182 -10.77 15.90 -9.36
CA ASN A 182 -11.69 16.29 -10.42
C ASN A 182 -11.32 17.70 -10.92
N TRP A 183 -10.73 17.77 -12.11
CA TRP A 183 -10.30 19.03 -12.74
C TRP A 183 -11.46 19.95 -13.14
N GLY A 184 -12.65 19.41 -13.41
CA GLY A 184 -13.83 20.21 -13.75
C GLY A 184 -14.45 20.88 -12.53
N LEU A 185 -14.41 20.21 -11.39
CA LEU A 185 -14.95 20.70 -10.12
C LEU A 185 -13.90 21.32 -9.19
N MET A 186 -12.61 21.19 -9.53
CA MET A 186 -11.48 21.67 -8.75
C MET A 186 -11.50 21.17 -7.30
N GLN A 187 -11.84 19.89 -7.12
CA GLN A 187 -11.96 19.24 -5.81
C GLN A 187 -11.50 17.79 -5.87
N ILE A 188 -11.31 17.20 -4.69
CA ILE A 188 -11.05 15.77 -4.56
C ILE A 188 -12.38 15.01 -4.68
N GLU A 189 -12.39 13.95 -5.47
CA GLU A 189 -13.45 12.96 -5.50
C GLU A 189 -12.97 11.61 -5.01
N ASP A 190 -13.89 10.87 -4.42
CA ASP A 190 -13.66 9.62 -3.72
C ASP A 190 -14.78 8.65 -4.08
N SER A 191 -14.43 7.52 -4.68
CA SER A 191 -15.41 6.52 -5.12
C SER A 191 -16.06 5.76 -3.96
N GLY A 192 -15.51 5.87 -2.75
CA GLY A 192 -15.73 4.91 -1.68
C GLY A 192 -15.13 3.53 -1.99
N TRP A 193 -15.22 2.62 -1.03
CA TRP A 193 -14.80 1.22 -1.22
C TRP A 193 -15.79 0.47 -2.11
N THR A 194 -15.29 -0.18 -3.14
CA THR A 194 -16.02 -1.04 -4.08
C THR A 194 -15.46 -2.45 -4.06
N GLU A 195 -16.23 -3.41 -4.56
CA GLU A 195 -15.73 -4.74 -4.86
C GLU A 195 -14.63 -4.67 -5.93
N GLU A 196 -13.70 -5.62 -5.91
CA GLU A 196 -12.68 -5.72 -6.96
C GLU A 196 -13.40 -5.94 -8.29
N ILE A 197 -13.16 -5.06 -9.28
CA ILE A 197 -13.70 -5.24 -10.63
C ILE A 197 -13.01 -6.48 -11.20
N GLY A 198 -13.63 -7.64 -11.01
CA GLY A 198 -13.17 -8.90 -11.55
C GLY A 198 -12.95 -8.74 -13.04
N ILE A 199 -11.74 -9.04 -13.50
CA ILE A 199 -11.43 -9.25 -14.91
C ILE A 199 -12.53 -10.15 -15.47
N LYS A 200 -13.25 -9.68 -16.49
CA LYS A 200 -14.24 -10.48 -17.22
C LYS A 200 -13.65 -11.87 -17.46
N LYS A 201 -14.26 -12.93 -16.87
CA LYS A 201 -13.98 -14.31 -17.28
C LYS A 201 -14.12 -14.32 -18.80
N ARG A 202 -13.03 -14.60 -19.54
CA ARG A 202 -13.17 -15.02 -20.94
C ARG A 202 -13.98 -16.30 -20.88
N GLN A 203 -15.25 -16.18 -21.23
CA GLN A 203 -16.14 -17.32 -21.37
C GLN A 203 -15.57 -18.15 -22.50
N GLY A 204 -15.08 -19.34 -22.15
CA GLY A 204 -14.54 -20.31 -23.09
C GLY A 204 -15.61 -20.64 -24.12
N MET A 205 -15.34 -20.30 -25.38
CA MET A 205 -16.07 -20.83 -26.52
C MET A 205 -15.46 -22.19 -26.81
N ILE A 206 -16.03 -23.23 -26.19
CA ILE A 206 -15.83 -24.61 -26.60
C ILE A 206 -16.84 -24.80 -27.73
N GLU A 207 -16.41 -24.65 -28.98
CA GLU A 207 -17.18 -25.17 -30.09
C GLU A 207 -16.93 -26.67 -30.17
N SER A 208 -17.98 -27.40 -29.83
CA SER A 208 -18.19 -28.80 -30.17
C SER A 208 -18.29 -28.96 -31.69
N THR A 209 -17.39 -29.73 -32.30
CA THR A 209 -17.75 -30.87 -33.19
C THR A 209 -16.56 -31.83 -33.27
#